data_AF-A0A8S4ARH4-F1
#
_entry.id   AF-A0A8S4ARH4-F1
#
_cell.length_a   1.000
_cell.length_b   1.000
_cell.length_c   1.000
_cell.angle_alpha   90.00
_cell.angle_beta   90.00
_cell.angle_gamma   90.00
#
_symmetry.space_group_name_H-M   'P 1'
#
loop_
_entity.id
_entity.type
_entity.pdbx_description
1 polymer ?
#
loop_
_entity_poly.entity_id
_entity_poly.type
_entity_poly.pdbx_seq_one_letter_code
_entity_poly.pdbx_strand_id
1 'polypeptide(L)'
;MEDLWRNSLEDLRGAPLEDLFGGHPRPGAVLSLGLALSVCSYFMVNSEGKIMNQQRGVFRSNCMDCLDRTNVIQSLLARRSLQSQLQVRAGPRARMGVLNVGQRVEEQAEFERIYKNAWADNANACAVQYAGTGALKTDFTRTGKRTRWGLVMDGWNSMIRYYKNNFSDGFRQDSIDLFLGNFAVDESDGPTPLRVQKDWKFLTLPIVMLVAFSMCIVCLLMAGDTWTETLAYVIFWGAASAITATIILFNGQDFVDAPKLVHKEKMD
;
A
#
# COMPACT_ATOMS: atom_id res chain seq x y z
N MET A 1 4.58 8.73 27.16
CA MET A 1 5.47 8.38 26.03
C MET A 1 4.65 8.18 24.75
N GLU A 2 3.46 7.57 24.84
CA GLU A 2 2.46 7.51 23.77
C GLU A 2 1.87 8.90 23.40
N ASP A 3 1.61 9.77 24.37
CA ASP A 3 0.99 11.10 24.09
C ASP A 3 1.93 12.07 23.36
N LEU A 4 3.24 11.99 23.62
CA LEU A 4 4.27 12.74 22.89
C LEU A 4 4.40 12.25 21.43
N TRP A 5 4.13 10.97 21.19
CA TRP A 5 4.12 10.36 19.86
C TRP A 5 2.84 10.69 19.09
N ARG A 6 1.68 10.69 19.78
CA ARG A 6 0.38 11.04 19.22
C ARG A 6 0.38 12.47 18.68
N ASN A 7 0.90 13.43 19.45
CA ASN A 7 1.02 14.83 19.03
C ASN A 7 2.03 15.03 17.88
N SER A 8 3.13 14.26 17.86
CA SER A 8 4.13 14.37 16.80
C SER A 8 3.69 13.71 15.48
N LEU A 9 2.80 12.71 15.54
CA LEU A 9 2.15 12.09 14.38
C LEU A 9 0.94 12.88 13.88
N GLU A 10 0.21 13.57 14.77
CA GLU A 10 -0.88 14.49 14.38
C GLU A 10 -0.35 15.67 13.58
N ASP A 11 0.82 16.20 13.93
CA ASP A 11 1.53 17.20 13.12
C ASP A 11 1.99 16.67 11.75
N LEU A 12 2.21 15.36 11.61
CA LEU A 12 2.56 14.71 10.34
C LEU A 12 1.32 14.27 9.53
N ARG A 13 0.12 14.25 10.14
CA ARG A 13 -1.14 13.90 9.47
C ARG A 13 -1.68 15.04 8.60
N GLY A 14 -1.32 16.28 8.90
CA GLY A 14 -1.75 17.47 8.17
C GLY A 14 -0.68 18.11 7.28
N ALA A 15 0.56 17.63 7.31
CA ALA A 15 1.66 18.20 6.55
C ALA A 15 1.59 17.76 5.07
N PRO A 16 1.52 18.69 4.10
CA PRO A 16 1.71 18.38 2.70
C PRO A 16 3.02 17.61 2.51
N LEU A 17 3.06 16.67 1.57
CA LEU A 17 4.27 15.87 1.28
C LEU A 17 5.52 16.74 1.01
N GLU A 18 5.33 18.02 0.69
CA GLU A 18 6.36 19.03 0.44
C GLU A 18 7.10 19.46 1.71
N ASP A 19 6.45 19.47 2.89
CA ASP A 19 7.08 19.84 4.17
C ASP A 19 8.04 18.77 4.70
N LEU A 20 7.87 17.51 4.28
CA LEU A 20 8.78 16.41 4.60
C LEU A 20 10.07 16.42 3.78
N PHE A 21 10.09 17.13 2.64
CA PHE A 21 11.21 17.16 1.71
C PHE A 21 11.81 18.57 1.50
N GLY A 22 11.21 19.63 2.07
CA GLY A 22 11.72 21.00 1.92
C GLY A 22 11.35 22.01 3.01
N GLY A 23 10.53 21.65 4.00
CA GLY A 23 10.10 22.55 5.08
C GLY A 23 10.88 22.32 6.38
N HIS A 24 11.12 23.38 7.15
CA HIS A 24 11.73 23.29 8.49
C HIS A 24 10.79 22.51 9.44
N PRO A 25 11.15 21.28 9.89
CA PRO A 25 10.31 20.54 10.81
C PRO A 25 10.25 21.22 12.19
N ARG A 26 9.09 21.16 12.85
CA ARG A 26 8.89 21.78 14.18
C ARG A 26 9.97 21.31 15.16
N PRO A 27 10.67 22.21 15.86
CA PRO A 27 11.90 21.89 16.59
C PRO A 27 11.72 20.80 17.67
N GLY A 28 10.54 20.69 18.29
CA GLY A 28 10.23 19.67 19.29
C GLY A 28 10.14 18.24 18.74
N ALA A 29 9.57 18.06 17.54
CA ALA A 29 9.44 16.75 16.89
C ALA A 29 10.80 16.19 16.47
N VAL A 30 11.69 17.06 15.98
CA VAL A 30 13.06 16.71 15.59
C VAL A 30 13.89 16.24 16.79
N LEU A 31 13.72 16.90 17.94
CA LEU A 31 14.44 16.56 19.15
C LEU A 31 14.00 15.20 19.70
N SER A 32 12.69 14.94 19.75
CA SER A 32 12.12 13.65 20.18
C SER A 32 12.56 12.49 19.29
N LEU A 33 12.55 12.67 17.96
CA LEU A 33 12.99 11.66 17.01
C LEU A 33 14.50 11.38 17.12
N GLY A 34 15.31 12.43 17.32
CA GLY A 34 16.75 12.31 17.54
C GLY A 34 17.09 11.52 18.81
N LEU A 35 16.35 11.76 19.89
CA LEU A 35 16.45 10.98 21.13
C LEU A 35 16.05 9.52 20.92
N ALA A 36 14.93 9.25 20.24
CA ALA A 36 14.49 7.88 19.96
C ALA A 36 15.50 7.10 19.12
N LEU A 37 16.11 7.73 18.10
CA LEU A 37 17.16 7.12 17.29
C LEU A 37 18.44 6.85 18.10
N SER A 38 18.80 7.74 19.04
CA SER A 38 19.92 7.52 19.97
C SER A 38 19.68 6.32 20.89
N VAL A 39 18.44 6.15 21.36
CA VAL A 39 18.04 5.03 22.23
C VAL A 39 18.01 3.70 21.47
N CYS A 40 17.37 3.66 20.29
CA CYS A 40 17.29 2.43 19.49
C CYS A 40 18.68 2.00 19.00
N SER A 41 19.53 2.97 18.66
CA SER A 41 20.90 2.75 18.19
C SER A 41 20.98 1.84 16.95
N TYR A 42 22.18 1.40 16.61
CA TYR A 42 22.46 0.48 15.49
C TYR A 42 23.54 -0.53 15.88
N PHE A 43 23.55 -1.67 15.21
CA PHE A 43 24.61 -2.66 15.38
C PHE A 43 25.86 -2.24 14.60
N MET A 44 27.04 -2.36 15.22
CA MET A 44 28.33 -2.07 14.59
C MET A 44 29.42 -2.98 15.12
N VAL A 45 30.22 -3.52 14.21
CA VAL A 45 31.34 -4.43 14.47
C VAL A 45 32.58 -3.89 13.75
N ASN A 46 33.74 -3.96 14.40
CA ASN A 46 35.00 -3.55 13.78
C ASN A 46 35.55 -4.65 12.85
N SER A 47 36.65 -4.36 12.15
CA SER A 47 37.34 -5.33 11.28
C SER A 47 37.86 -6.57 12.03
N GLU A 48 38.01 -6.51 13.34
CA GLU A 48 38.47 -7.61 14.20
C GLU A 48 37.32 -8.45 14.77
N GLY A 49 36.07 -8.16 14.38
CA GLY A 49 34.88 -8.87 14.89
C GLY A 49 34.42 -8.41 16.27
N LYS A 50 35.03 -7.40 16.87
CA LYS A 50 34.62 -6.81 18.15
C LYS A 50 33.38 -5.94 17.97
N ILE A 51 32.35 -6.22 18.76
CA ILE A 51 31.12 -5.44 18.81
C ILE A 51 31.43 -4.07 19.41
N MET A 52 31.25 -3.02 18.60
CA MET A 52 31.44 -1.62 19.01
C MET A 52 30.15 -1.00 19.51
N ASN A 53 29.01 -1.41 18.94
CA ASN A 53 27.69 -0.95 19.33
C ASN A 53 26.64 -2.04 19.10
N GLN A 54 25.63 -2.08 19.98
CA GLN A 54 24.49 -2.98 19.86
C GLN A 54 23.21 -2.17 19.69
N GLN A 55 22.35 -2.64 18.79
CA GLN A 55 21.00 -2.11 18.66
C GLN A 55 20.19 -2.50 19.89
N ARG A 56 19.55 -1.52 20.53
CA ARG A 56 18.80 -1.68 21.78
C ARG A 56 17.28 -1.51 21.61
N GLY A 57 16.85 -1.10 20.43
CA GLY A 57 15.43 -0.90 20.13
C GLY A 57 15.11 -0.98 18.64
N VAL A 58 13.83 -1.12 18.34
CA VAL A 58 13.30 -1.22 16.98
C VAL A 58 12.14 -0.26 16.80
N PHE A 59 12.05 0.33 15.60
CA PHE A 59 10.89 1.12 15.21
C PHE A 59 9.89 0.21 14.52
N ARG A 60 8.68 0.12 15.08
CA ARG A 60 7.55 -0.56 14.42
C ARG A 60 6.61 0.49 13.84
N SER A 61 6.52 0.52 12.51
CA SER A 61 5.54 1.34 11.79
C SER A 61 4.37 0.45 11.37
N ASN A 62 3.15 0.85 11.73
CA ASN A 62 1.93 0.22 11.22
C ASN A 62 1.12 1.27 10.43
N CYS A 63 0.51 0.85 9.32
CA CYS A 63 -0.42 1.67 8.56
C CYS A 63 -1.54 0.77 8.05
N MET A 64 -2.77 1.09 8.45
CA MET A 64 -3.97 0.33 8.03
C MET A 64 -4.21 0.46 6.52
N ASP A 65 -3.82 1.58 5.90
CA ASP A 65 -4.30 1.89 4.54
C ASP A 65 -3.25 1.79 3.42
N CYS A 66 -1.93 1.88 3.71
CA CYS A 66 -0.93 1.73 2.64
C CYS A 66 0.51 1.47 3.10
N LEU A 67 1.10 0.47 2.45
CA LEU A 67 2.53 0.14 2.51
C LEU A 67 3.43 1.32 2.09
N ASP A 68 2.95 2.18 1.19
CA ASP A 68 3.72 3.29 0.65
C ASP A 68 4.08 4.32 1.75
N ARG A 69 3.14 4.64 2.66
CA ARG A 69 3.41 5.56 3.79
C ARG A 69 4.43 4.97 4.75
N THR A 70 4.34 3.68 5.06
CA THR A 70 5.32 3.01 5.94
C THR A 70 6.71 3.00 5.33
N ASN A 71 6.84 2.73 4.03
CA ASN A 71 8.15 2.69 3.36
C ASN A 71 8.83 4.06 3.37
N VAL A 72 8.07 5.15 3.20
CA VAL A 72 8.61 6.51 3.28
C VAL A 72 9.15 6.80 4.69
N ILE A 73 8.38 6.53 5.75
CA ILE A 73 8.83 6.76 7.13
C ILE A 73 10.05 5.90 7.47
N GLN A 74 10.05 4.62 7.08
CA GLN A 74 11.18 3.73 7.29
C GLN A 74 12.44 4.22 6.56
N SER A 75 12.31 4.71 5.33
CA SER A 75 13.44 5.31 4.60
C SER A 75 13.98 6.55 5.31
N LEU A 76 13.14 7.40 5.89
CA LEU A 76 13.60 8.58 6.63
C LEU A 76 14.36 8.19 7.91
N LEU A 77 13.84 7.22 8.67
CA LEU A 77 14.49 6.68 9.87
C LEU A 77 15.84 6.05 9.53
N ALA A 78 15.88 5.24 8.47
CA ALA A 78 17.10 4.59 8.00
C ALA A 78 18.13 5.62 7.53
N ARG A 79 17.73 6.67 6.81
CA ARG A 79 18.62 7.74 6.36
C ARG A 79 19.27 8.44 7.55
N ARG A 80 18.48 8.75 8.59
CA ARG A 80 19.02 9.44 9.78
C ARG A 80 19.93 8.54 10.61
N SER A 81 19.60 7.24 10.71
CA SER A 81 20.49 6.25 11.31
C SER A 81 21.81 6.15 10.54
N LEU A 82 21.76 6.07 9.21
CA LEU A 82 22.92 6.00 8.34
C LEU A 82 23.80 7.26 8.46
N GLN A 83 23.21 8.45 8.47
CA GLN A 83 23.95 9.68 8.73
C GLN A 83 24.69 9.63 10.07
N SER A 84 24.05 9.08 11.11
CA SER A 84 24.70 8.90 12.41
C SER A 84 25.80 7.82 12.41
N GLN A 85 25.82 6.90 11.45
CA GLN A 85 26.88 5.88 11.30
C GLN A 85 28.10 6.45 10.54
N LEU A 86 27.84 7.30 9.54
CA LEU A 86 28.86 7.86 8.64
C LEU A 86 29.53 9.13 9.18
N GLN A 87 28.86 9.90 10.04
CA GLN A 87 29.41 11.15 10.59
C GLN A 87 30.64 10.94 11.48
N VAL A 88 31.67 11.75 11.27
CA VAL A 88 32.76 11.99 12.22
C VAL A 88 32.18 12.70 13.45
N ARG A 89 32.30 12.11 14.65
CA ARG A 89 32.03 12.82 15.90
C ARG A 89 33.01 12.38 16.99
N ALA A 90 33.52 13.35 17.74
CA ALA A 90 34.33 13.10 18.93
C ALA A 90 33.48 12.41 20.02
N GLY A 91 33.89 11.23 20.44
CA GLY A 91 33.26 10.45 21.52
C GLY A 91 33.69 8.98 21.53
N PRO A 92 33.41 8.23 22.61
CA PRO A 92 33.90 6.85 22.80
C PRO A 92 33.19 5.80 21.94
N ARG A 93 32.20 6.19 21.11
CA ARG A 93 31.51 5.29 20.17
C ARG A 93 32.05 5.55 18.78
N ALA A 94 32.81 4.60 18.27
CA ALA A 94 33.36 4.68 16.92
C ALA A 94 32.25 4.87 15.89
N ARG A 95 32.51 5.77 14.95
CA ARG A 95 31.75 5.98 13.73
C ARG A 95 32.74 5.92 12.59
N MET A 96 32.30 5.52 11.40
CA MET A 96 33.21 5.23 10.27
C MET A 96 34.01 6.45 9.80
N GLY A 97 33.57 7.67 10.17
CA GLY A 97 34.31 8.90 9.90
C GLY A 97 34.36 9.30 8.42
N VAL A 98 33.39 8.83 7.63
CA VAL A 98 33.30 9.07 6.18
C VAL A 98 32.80 10.49 5.86
N LEU A 99 31.91 11.04 6.70
CA LEU A 99 31.37 12.39 6.52
C LEU A 99 31.99 13.36 7.52
N ASN A 100 32.48 14.50 7.04
CA ASN A 100 33.00 15.57 7.88
C ASN A 100 31.88 16.21 8.74
N VAL A 101 32.29 16.89 9.82
CA VAL A 101 31.36 17.62 10.68
C VAL A 101 30.59 18.64 9.85
N GLY A 102 29.25 18.52 9.84
CA GLY A 102 28.36 19.39 9.07
C GLY A 102 27.90 18.82 7.72
N GLN A 103 28.58 17.82 7.16
CA GLN A 103 28.13 17.18 5.92
C GLN A 103 26.90 16.31 6.16
N ARG A 104 25.95 16.37 5.23
CA ARG A 104 24.74 15.54 5.23
C ARG A 104 24.81 14.51 4.11
N VAL A 105 24.24 13.34 4.37
CA VAL A 105 24.11 12.27 3.37
C VAL A 105 23.32 12.75 2.15
N GLU A 106 22.32 13.60 2.39
CA GLU A 106 21.39 14.14 1.38
C GLU A 106 22.08 15.08 0.38
N GLU A 107 23.20 15.69 0.78
CA GLU A 107 23.98 16.60 -0.06
C GLU A 107 24.84 15.84 -1.08
N GLN A 108 25.01 14.52 -0.90
CA GLN A 108 25.78 13.67 -1.79
C GLN A 108 24.87 13.12 -2.90
N ALA A 109 24.80 13.82 -4.03
CA ALA A 109 23.83 13.57 -5.10
C ALA A 109 23.83 12.13 -5.65
N GLU A 110 25.01 11.54 -5.86
CA GLU A 110 25.13 10.16 -6.36
C GLU A 110 24.65 9.15 -5.33
N PHE A 111 25.06 9.32 -4.07
CA PHE A 111 24.63 8.47 -2.97
C PHE A 111 23.11 8.55 -2.78
N GLU A 112 22.54 9.75 -2.77
CA GLU A 112 21.10 9.96 -2.61
C GLU A 112 20.31 9.30 -3.75
N ARG A 113 20.84 9.31 -4.98
CA ARG A 113 20.24 8.59 -6.12
C ARG A 113 20.24 7.08 -5.88
N ILE A 114 21.35 6.50 -5.42
CA ILE A 114 21.44 5.06 -5.12
C ILE A 114 20.47 4.70 -3.98
N TYR A 115 20.47 5.51 -2.92
CA TYR A 115 19.61 5.34 -1.76
C TYR A 115 18.12 5.32 -2.13
N LYS A 116 17.66 6.33 -2.89
CA LYS A 116 16.27 6.41 -3.35
C LYS A 116 15.88 5.22 -4.23
N ASN A 117 16.77 4.76 -5.11
CA ASN A 117 16.49 3.59 -5.94
C ASN A 117 16.36 2.31 -5.11
N ALA A 118 17.26 2.07 -4.16
CA ALA A 118 17.18 0.90 -3.28
C ALA A 118 15.87 0.87 -2.48
N TRP A 119 15.43 2.01 -1.94
CA TRP A 119 14.16 2.11 -1.22
C TRP A 119 12.93 2.02 -2.12
N ALA A 120 13.02 2.43 -3.38
CA ALA A 120 11.95 2.22 -4.37
C ALA A 120 11.82 0.73 -4.74
N ASP A 121 12.94 0.02 -4.90
CA ASP A 121 12.94 -1.41 -5.20
C ASP A 121 12.45 -2.25 -4.00
N ASN A 122 12.83 -1.86 -2.78
CA ASN A 122 12.26 -2.44 -1.55
C ASN A 122 10.74 -2.26 -1.49
N ALA A 123 10.24 -1.03 -1.73
CA ALA A 123 8.81 -0.77 -1.78
C ALA A 123 8.10 -1.67 -2.79
N ASN A 124 8.69 -1.81 -3.98
CA ASN A 124 8.13 -2.64 -5.04
C ASN A 124 8.06 -4.12 -4.66
N ALA A 125 9.13 -4.66 -4.06
CA ALA A 125 9.16 -6.04 -3.60
C ALA A 125 8.10 -6.32 -2.51
N CYS A 126 8.01 -5.43 -1.51
CA CYS A 126 6.99 -5.56 -0.46
C CYS A 126 5.57 -5.41 -1.03
N ALA A 127 5.35 -4.53 -1.99
CA ALA A 127 4.05 -4.34 -2.63
C ALA A 127 3.60 -5.57 -3.42
N VAL A 128 4.53 -6.24 -4.11
CA VAL A 128 4.23 -7.48 -4.83
C VAL A 128 3.81 -8.58 -3.87
N GLN A 129 4.46 -8.69 -2.71
CA GLN A 129 4.07 -9.67 -1.70
C GLN A 129 2.71 -9.36 -1.07
N TYR A 130 2.48 -8.09 -0.73
CA TYR A 130 1.26 -7.66 -0.04
C TYR A 130 0.05 -7.60 -0.96
N ALA A 131 0.15 -6.88 -2.08
CA ALA A 131 -0.97 -6.57 -2.98
C ALA A 131 -0.92 -7.34 -4.31
N GLY A 132 0.11 -8.15 -4.54
CA GLY A 132 0.28 -8.89 -5.80
C GLY A 132 0.66 -8.02 -7.00
N THR A 133 0.98 -6.73 -6.81
CA THR A 133 1.36 -5.79 -7.87
C THR A 133 2.51 -4.90 -7.41
N GLY A 134 3.17 -4.22 -8.36
CA GLY A 134 4.23 -3.27 -8.04
C GLY A 134 3.75 -2.12 -7.14
N ALA A 135 4.70 -1.44 -6.50
CA ALA A 135 4.39 -0.28 -5.66
C ALA A 135 3.78 0.86 -6.48
N LEU A 136 2.90 1.63 -5.87
CA LEU A 136 2.38 2.86 -6.48
C LEU A 136 3.38 3.99 -6.23
N LYS A 137 3.38 5.02 -7.08
CA LYS A 137 4.21 6.22 -6.93
C LYS A 137 5.72 5.97 -6.91
N THR A 138 6.17 4.89 -7.54
CA THR A 138 7.60 4.55 -7.65
C THR A 138 8.41 5.63 -8.37
N ASP A 139 7.80 6.34 -9.32
CA ASP A 139 8.41 7.48 -10.03
C ASP A 139 8.68 8.67 -9.11
N PHE A 140 7.76 8.95 -8.18
CA PHE A 140 7.92 9.97 -7.15
C PHE A 140 9.05 9.61 -6.18
N THR A 141 9.14 8.35 -5.73
CA THR A 141 10.24 7.90 -4.87
C THR A 141 11.59 7.99 -5.57
N ARG A 142 11.66 7.67 -6.87
CA ARG A 142 12.91 7.68 -7.65
C ARG A 142 13.39 9.08 -8.03
N THR A 143 12.49 9.93 -8.47
CA THR A 143 12.85 11.22 -9.11
C THR A 143 12.38 12.45 -8.35
N GLY A 144 11.53 12.29 -7.33
CA GLY A 144 10.90 13.40 -6.62
C GLY A 144 9.86 14.18 -7.43
N LYS A 145 9.60 13.78 -8.69
CA LYS A 145 8.60 14.40 -9.56
C LYS A 145 7.63 13.34 -10.08
N ARG A 146 6.40 13.77 -10.33
CA ARG A 146 5.35 12.91 -10.87
C ARG A 146 5.39 12.92 -12.40
N THR A 147 5.44 11.74 -13.02
CA THR A 147 5.45 11.58 -14.47
C THR A 147 4.07 11.18 -14.99
N ARG A 148 3.69 11.63 -16.19
CA ARG A 148 2.41 11.23 -16.82
C ARG A 148 2.34 9.71 -17.04
N TRP A 149 3.46 9.10 -17.41
CA TRP A 149 3.58 7.64 -17.56
C TRP A 149 3.41 6.90 -16.22
N GLY A 150 4.04 7.41 -15.16
CA GLY A 150 3.89 6.86 -13.81
C GLY A 150 2.44 6.93 -13.31
N LEU A 151 1.69 7.98 -13.66
CA LEU A 151 0.28 8.09 -13.31
C LEU A 151 -0.57 7.01 -14.00
N VAL A 152 -0.32 6.73 -15.28
CA VAL A 152 -1.03 5.66 -16.01
C VAL A 152 -0.69 4.29 -15.43
N MET A 153 0.58 4.01 -15.17
CA MET A 153 1.01 2.75 -14.59
C MET A 153 0.43 2.53 -13.18
N ASP A 154 0.33 3.60 -12.39
CA ASP A 154 -0.32 3.53 -11.08
C ASP A 154 -1.82 3.26 -11.19
N GLY A 155 -2.49 3.84 -12.19
CA GLY A 155 -3.89 3.52 -12.49
C GLY A 155 -4.07 2.04 -12.82
N TRP A 156 -3.19 1.49 -13.68
CA TRP A 156 -3.19 0.08 -14.03
C TRP A 156 -2.95 -0.84 -12.81
N ASN A 157 -1.92 -0.55 -12.02
CA ASN A 157 -1.65 -1.29 -10.79
C ASN A 157 -2.81 -1.20 -9.80
N SER A 158 -3.47 -0.04 -9.69
CA SER A 158 -4.63 0.16 -8.82
C SER A 158 -5.83 -0.68 -9.27
N MET A 159 -6.09 -0.77 -10.58
CA MET A 159 -7.14 -1.64 -11.12
C MET A 159 -6.85 -3.12 -10.83
N ILE A 160 -5.61 -3.57 -11.02
CA ILE A 160 -5.24 -4.95 -10.69
C ILE A 160 -5.37 -5.21 -9.19
N ARG A 161 -4.94 -4.28 -8.33
CA ARG A 161 -5.11 -4.40 -6.87
C ARG A 161 -6.59 -4.48 -6.50
N TYR A 162 -7.43 -3.63 -7.08
CA TYR A 162 -8.87 -3.68 -6.86
C TYR A 162 -9.43 -5.05 -7.23
N TYR A 163 -9.05 -5.59 -8.38
CA TYR A 163 -9.48 -6.93 -8.79
C TYR A 163 -9.00 -8.02 -7.83
N LYS A 164 -7.70 -8.05 -7.51
CA LYS A 164 -7.12 -9.07 -6.62
C LYS A 164 -7.73 -9.03 -5.21
N ASN A 165 -7.88 -7.82 -4.66
CA ASN A 165 -8.45 -7.62 -3.33
C ASN A 165 -9.92 -8.06 -3.26
N ASN A 166 -10.70 -7.84 -4.32
CA ASN A 166 -12.12 -8.20 -4.30
C ASN A 166 -12.39 -9.64 -4.72
N PHE A 167 -11.55 -10.26 -5.57
CA PHE A 167 -11.90 -11.55 -6.20
C PHE A 167 -10.92 -12.70 -5.91
N SER A 168 -9.82 -12.45 -5.21
CA SER A 168 -8.82 -13.48 -4.91
C SER A 168 -8.29 -13.43 -3.47
N ASP A 169 -8.66 -12.40 -2.70
CA ASP A 169 -8.10 -12.18 -1.37
C ASP A 169 -8.67 -13.12 -0.32
N GLY A 170 -9.98 -13.44 -0.39
CA GLY A 170 -10.62 -14.40 0.51
C GLY A 170 -9.95 -15.76 0.49
N PHE A 171 -9.76 -16.35 -0.70
CA PHE A 171 -9.03 -17.60 -0.85
C PHE A 171 -7.57 -17.52 -0.36
N ARG A 172 -6.91 -16.38 -0.58
CA ARG A 172 -5.53 -16.16 -0.11
C ARG A 172 -5.48 -16.14 1.42
N GLN A 173 -6.43 -15.47 2.06
CA GLN A 173 -6.53 -15.39 3.52
C GLN A 173 -6.85 -16.77 4.13
N ASP A 174 -7.80 -17.52 3.55
CA ASP A 174 -8.12 -18.88 3.96
C ASP A 174 -6.89 -19.80 3.90
N SER A 175 -6.08 -19.68 2.84
CA SER A 175 -4.83 -20.44 2.69
C SER A 175 -3.80 -20.10 3.79
N ILE A 176 -3.70 -18.81 4.16
CA ILE A 176 -2.81 -18.35 5.23
C ILE A 176 -3.28 -18.88 6.57
N ASP A 177 -4.58 -18.82 6.86
CA ASP A 177 -5.15 -19.26 8.13
C ASP A 177 -5.00 -20.78 8.32
N LEU A 178 -5.14 -21.57 7.25
CA LEU A 178 -4.88 -23.00 7.29
C LEU A 178 -3.39 -23.30 7.52
N PHE A 179 -2.49 -22.59 6.83
CA PHE A 179 -1.04 -22.79 6.98
C PHE A 179 -0.53 -22.42 8.36
N LEU A 180 -1.06 -21.35 8.96
CA LEU A 180 -0.70 -20.91 10.31
C LEU A 180 -1.37 -21.74 11.41
N GLY A 181 -2.29 -22.64 11.07
CA GLY A 181 -3.04 -23.44 12.03
C GLY A 181 -4.10 -22.64 12.80
N ASN A 182 -4.53 -21.50 12.26
CA ASN A 182 -5.61 -20.69 12.85
C ASN A 182 -6.99 -21.35 12.67
N PHE A 183 -7.11 -22.27 11.72
CA PHE A 183 -8.31 -23.08 11.47
C PHE A 183 -7.95 -24.57 11.58
N ALA A 184 -8.67 -25.30 12.44
CA ALA A 184 -8.56 -26.76 12.54
C ALA A 184 -9.70 -27.41 11.78
N VAL A 185 -9.39 -28.30 10.85
CA VAL A 185 -10.39 -29.07 10.09
C VAL A 185 -10.89 -30.20 10.98
N ASP A 186 -12.16 -30.16 11.39
CA ASP A 186 -12.80 -31.27 12.10
C ASP A 186 -13.44 -32.25 11.09
N GLU A 187 -13.33 -33.55 11.34
CA GLU A 187 -13.96 -34.59 10.52
C GLU A 187 -15.49 -34.57 10.63
N SER A 188 -16.05 -33.91 11.66
CA SER A 188 -17.50 -33.72 11.80
C SER A 188 -18.08 -32.59 10.95
N ASP A 189 -17.24 -31.71 10.38
CA ASP A 189 -17.67 -30.52 9.63
C ASP A 189 -18.05 -30.84 8.17
N GLY A 190 -19.03 -31.73 7.97
CA GLY A 190 -19.80 -31.86 6.72
C GLY A 190 -19.02 -31.84 5.39
N PRO A 191 -19.66 -31.51 4.24
CA PRO A 191 -18.94 -31.34 2.98
C PRO A 191 -18.01 -30.13 3.06
N THR A 192 -16.78 -30.29 2.54
CA THR A 192 -15.66 -29.35 2.59
C THR A 192 -16.04 -27.85 2.67
N PRO A 193 -15.60 -27.11 3.72
CA PRO A 193 -15.96 -25.70 3.94
C PRO A 193 -15.51 -24.75 2.81
N LEU A 194 -14.66 -25.24 1.90
CA LEU A 194 -14.15 -24.52 0.74
C LEU A 194 -15.07 -24.60 -0.50
N ARG A 195 -16.13 -25.42 -0.47
CA ARG A 195 -17.01 -25.60 -1.63
C ARG A 195 -17.95 -24.40 -1.80
N VAL A 196 -17.62 -23.57 -2.79
CA VAL A 196 -18.41 -22.39 -3.17
C VAL A 196 -19.71 -22.80 -3.87
N GLN A 197 -20.86 -22.54 -3.24
CA GLN A 197 -22.13 -22.42 -3.95
C GLN A 197 -22.23 -20.99 -4.48
N LYS A 198 -21.62 -20.71 -5.64
CA LYS A 198 -21.78 -19.41 -6.29
C LYS A 198 -23.16 -19.37 -6.91
N ASP A 199 -24.05 -18.57 -6.33
CA ASP A 199 -25.38 -18.35 -6.91
C ASP A 199 -25.24 -17.91 -8.37
N TRP A 200 -26.11 -18.45 -9.23
CA TRP A 200 -26.11 -18.17 -10.67
C TRP A 200 -26.21 -16.67 -10.97
N LYS A 201 -26.78 -15.89 -10.04
CA LYS A 201 -26.89 -14.43 -10.07
C LYS A 201 -25.55 -13.73 -10.26
N PHE A 202 -24.46 -14.25 -9.67
CA PHE A 202 -23.12 -13.67 -9.80
C PHE A 202 -22.56 -13.81 -11.21
N LEU A 203 -22.97 -14.85 -11.94
CA LEU A 203 -22.58 -15.06 -13.33
C LEU A 203 -23.49 -14.26 -14.29
N THR A 204 -24.80 -14.24 -14.04
CA THR A 204 -25.77 -13.67 -14.98
C THR A 204 -25.82 -12.14 -14.96
N LEU A 205 -25.74 -11.49 -13.79
CA LEU A 205 -25.90 -10.04 -13.68
C LEU A 205 -24.82 -9.25 -14.45
N PRO A 206 -23.50 -9.57 -14.36
CA PRO A 206 -22.48 -8.87 -15.14
C PRO A 206 -22.63 -9.10 -16.66
N ILE A 207 -23.07 -10.29 -17.08
CA ILE A 207 -23.31 -10.62 -18.49
C ILE A 207 -24.47 -9.78 -19.04
N VAL A 208 -25.59 -9.70 -18.32
CA VAL A 208 -26.74 -8.89 -18.72
C VAL A 208 -26.36 -7.41 -18.81
N MET A 209 -25.60 -6.90 -17.84
CA MET A 209 -25.11 -5.51 -17.88
C MET A 209 -24.21 -5.25 -19.11
N LEU A 210 -23.28 -6.16 -19.43
CA LEU A 210 -22.40 -6.04 -20.59
C LEU A 210 -23.20 -5.99 -21.90
N VAL A 211 -24.17 -6.90 -22.05
CA VAL A 211 -25.04 -6.95 -23.23
C VAL A 211 -25.88 -5.68 -23.33
N ALA A 212 -26.54 -5.25 -22.23
CA ALA A 212 -27.36 -4.04 -22.24
C ALA A 212 -26.56 -2.78 -22.57
N PHE A 213 -25.35 -2.64 -22.00
CA PHE A 213 -24.47 -1.51 -22.28
C PHE A 213 -23.97 -1.52 -23.74
N SER A 214 -23.58 -2.69 -24.26
CA SER A 214 -23.18 -2.84 -25.66
C SER A 214 -24.31 -2.47 -26.63
N MET A 215 -25.54 -2.91 -26.36
CA MET A 215 -26.71 -2.60 -27.17
C MET A 215 -27.06 -1.11 -27.09
N CYS A 216 -26.94 -0.48 -25.92
CA CYS A 216 -27.10 0.97 -25.79
C CYS A 216 -26.12 1.75 -26.67
N ILE A 217 -24.84 1.35 -26.69
CA ILE A 217 -23.83 1.96 -27.56
C ILE A 217 -24.17 1.73 -29.04
N VAL A 218 -24.56 0.51 -29.42
CA VAL A 218 -24.94 0.21 -30.81
C VAL A 218 -26.13 1.06 -31.26
N CYS A 219 -27.14 1.25 -30.41
CA CYS A 219 -28.27 2.13 -30.70
C CYS A 219 -27.87 3.60 -30.84
N LEU A 220 -26.85 4.07 -30.10
CA LEU A 220 -26.31 5.42 -30.26
C LEU A 220 -25.49 5.59 -31.54
N LEU A 221 -24.81 4.53 -32.00
CA LEU A 221 -23.99 4.55 -33.22
C LEU A 221 -24.80 4.33 -34.49
N MET A 222 -25.85 3.50 -34.44
CA MET A 222 -26.78 3.26 -35.55
C MET A 222 -28.06 4.08 -35.39
N ALA A 223 -27.93 5.41 -35.30
CA ALA A 223 -29.09 6.30 -35.29
C ALA A 223 -29.83 6.18 -36.64
N GLY A 224 -31.05 5.62 -36.62
CA GLY A 224 -31.90 5.44 -37.80
C GLY A 224 -32.66 6.71 -38.19
N ASP A 225 -33.28 6.71 -39.37
CA ASP A 225 -34.04 7.86 -39.90
C ASP A 225 -35.23 8.25 -39.00
N THR A 226 -35.76 7.31 -38.21
CA THR A 226 -36.81 7.51 -37.22
C THR A 226 -36.24 7.82 -35.83
N TRP A 227 -36.21 9.12 -35.49
CA TRP A 227 -35.73 9.61 -34.20
C TRP A 227 -36.49 9.05 -32.98
N THR A 228 -37.79 8.78 -33.12
CA THR A 228 -38.63 8.27 -32.02
C THR A 228 -38.30 6.83 -31.64
N GLU A 229 -38.04 5.97 -32.62
CA GLU A 229 -37.67 4.56 -32.39
C GLU A 229 -36.26 4.45 -31.81
N THR A 230 -35.32 5.21 -32.38
CA THR A 230 -33.94 5.30 -31.88
C THR A 230 -33.92 5.76 -30.42
N LEU A 231 -34.70 6.80 -30.08
CA LEU A 231 -34.82 7.29 -28.70
C LEU A 231 -35.41 6.25 -27.75
N ALA A 232 -36.44 5.51 -28.17
CA ALA A 232 -37.06 4.47 -27.35
C ALA A 232 -36.07 3.33 -27.02
N TYR A 233 -35.28 2.87 -27.99
CA TYR A 233 -34.27 1.82 -27.75
C TYR A 233 -33.13 2.28 -26.84
N VAL A 234 -32.66 3.52 -27.01
CA VAL A 234 -31.62 4.10 -26.14
C VAL A 234 -32.13 4.22 -24.70
N ILE A 235 -33.37 4.69 -24.50
CA ILE A 235 -33.96 4.77 -23.17
C ILE A 235 -34.12 3.37 -22.56
N PHE A 236 -34.60 2.39 -23.33
CA PHE A 236 -34.78 1.02 -22.85
C PHE A 236 -33.45 0.39 -22.40
N TRP A 237 -32.43 0.36 -23.27
CA TRP A 237 -31.14 -0.25 -22.96
C TRP A 237 -30.35 0.56 -21.92
N GLY A 238 -30.48 1.89 -21.95
CA GLY A 238 -29.92 2.78 -20.92
C GLY A 238 -30.52 2.51 -19.54
N ALA A 239 -31.85 2.39 -19.44
CA ALA A 239 -32.53 2.05 -18.19
C ALA A 239 -32.16 0.64 -17.72
N ALA A 240 -32.13 -0.35 -18.61
CA ALA A 240 -31.71 -1.72 -18.28
C ALA A 240 -30.27 -1.76 -17.74
N SER A 241 -29.34 -1.02 -18.36
CA SER A 241 -27.95 -0.89 -17.89
C SER A 241 -27.87 -0.20 -16.53
N ALA A 242 -28.66 0.85 -16.30
CA ALA A 242 -28.66 1.59 -15.03
C ALA A 242 -29.24 0.76 -13.88
N ILE A 243 -30.35 0.05 -14.11
CA ILE A 243 -30.98 -0.83 -13.12
C ILE A 243 -30.04 -1.98 -12.74
N THR A 244 -29.45 -2.66 -13.74
CA THR A 244 -28.50 -3.75 -13.49
C THR A 244 -27.26 -3.28 -12.75
N ALA A 245 -26.70 -2.12 -13.12
CA ALA A 245 -25.59 -1.51 -12.39
C ALA A 245 -25.96 -1.18 -10.93
N THR A 246 -27.16 -0.64 -10.69
CA THR A 246 -27.64 -0.32 -9.34
C THR A 246 -27.76 -1.57 -8.48
N ILE A 247 -28.29 -2.67 -9.04
CA ILE A 247 -28.40 -3.95 -8.34
C ILE A 247 -27.02 -4.52 -8.00
N ILE A 248 -26.05 -4.45 -8.93
CA ILE A 248 -24.68 -4.92 -8.69
C ILE A 248 -24.01 -4.07 -7.61
N LEU A 249 -24.17 -2.75 -7.65
CA LEU A 249 -23.57 -1.86 -6.65
C LEU A 249 -24.19 -2.04 -5.26
N PHE A 250 -25.52 -2.23 -5.19
CA PHE A 250 -26.22 -2.45 -3.92
C PHE A 250 -25.84 -3.79 -3.28
N ASN A 251 -25.70 -4.84 -4.10
CA ASN A 251 -25.28 -6.16 -3.64
C ASN A 251 -23.76 -6.37 -3.77
N GLY A 252 -22.96 -5.30 -3.83
CA GLY A 252 -21.54 -5.38 -4.18
C GLY A 252 -20.73 -6.30 -3.26
N GLN A 253 -21.10 -6.39 -1.98
CA GLN A 253 -20.46 -7.26 -0.99
C GLN A 253 -20.57 -8.75 -1.36
N ASP A 254 -21.68 -9.15 -1.97
CA ASP A 254 -21.91 -10.54 -2.34
C ASP A 254 -21.02 -11.01 -3.52
N PHE A 255 -20.51 -10.07 -4.32
CA PHE A 255 -19.58 -10.35 -5.41
C PHE A 255 -18.13 -10.48 -4.94
N VAL A 256 -17.83 -10.07 -3.71
CA VAL A 256 -16.49 -10.10 -3.14
C VAL A 256 -16.17 -11.51 -2.62
N ASP A 257 -14.97 -12.00 -2.92
CA ASP A 257 -14.42 -13.22 -2.34
C ASP A 257 -13.98 -12.93 -0.89
N ALA A 258 -14.91 -13.11 0.04
CA ALA A 258 -14.66 -12.99 1.47
C ALA A 258 -13.99 -14.26 2.04
N PRO A 259 -13.13 -14.12 3.07
CA PRO A 259 -12.54 -15.27 3.76
C PRO A 259 -13.62 -16.11 4.45
N LYS A 260 -13.45 -17.43 4.44
CA LYS A 260 -14.45 -18.41 4.89
C LYS A 260 -14.02 -19.15 6.15
N LEU A 261 -12.72 -19.21 6.42
CA LEU A 261 -12.16 -19.94 7.56
C LEU A 261 -11.99 -19.07 8.82
N VAL A 262 -12.38 -17.80 8.78
CA VAL A 262 -12.27 -16.87 9.92
C VAL A 262 -13.40 -17.14 10.93
N HIS A 263 -13.06 -17.35 12.20
CA HIS A 263 -14.05 -17.42 13.28
C HIS A 263 -14.84 -16.10 13.37
N LYS A 264 -16.18 -16.21 13.32
CA LYS A 264 -17.13 -15.08 13.29
C LYS A 264 -16.95 -14.07 14.45
N GLU A 265 -16.30 -14.44 15.55
CA GLU A 265 -16.06 -13.55 16.70
C GLU A 265 -15.10 -12.38 16.43
N LYS A 266 -14.42 -12.33 15.27
CA LYS A 266 -13.47 -11.25 14.92
C LYS A 266 -13.95 -10.32 13.79
N MET A 267 -15.20 -10.44 13.35
CA MET A 267 -15.76 -9.61 12.28
C MET A 267 -16.66 -8.45 12.77
N ASP A 268 -16.78 -8.26 14.08
CA ASP A 268 -17.49 -7.13 14.72
C ASP A 268 -16.53 -6.03 15.21
#